data_AF-A0AA39MBD6-F1
#
_entry.id   AF-A0AA39MBD6-F1
#
_cell.length_a   1.000
_cell.length_b   1.000
_cell.length_c   1.000
_cell.angle_alpha   90.00
_cell.angle_beta   90.00
_cell.angle_gamma   90.00
#
_symmetry.space_group_name_H-M   'P 1'
#
loop_
_entity.id
_entity.type
_entity.pdbx_description
1 polymer ?
#
loop_
_entity_poly.entity_id
_entity_poly.type
_entity_poly.pdbx_seq_one_letter_code
_entity_poly.pdbx_strand_id
1 'polypeptide(L)'
;MDLLPYDLVDHLVQFLPRNDLETITNVACGRPELSNWQLMAEQHLEERYLLDIRIFVQDQNEPKSTAKRMKLEEGEEIDDKNEEIQVYVEKHRFTGELVGPWDFKKLQYASLRDVSISFHPWNVSKKHRPWERQKLLSILSLPVATRTDSSTRSSLSVSSGYHWIPDSRDSRFAELALKMIQVVQKTFAKVDIRMTSNGTNLRIEDFIQDYVDQGTFVEHMRFSCGGFEKQRIFQKGIVSLFKERRRTPLTVQIPDNFLTHHNIQQILEHWKNSDGFVASHKDVSQWKDGSGDFVVGQLRKATVGLSFNVWQCINDNHQAFYVHPRANSRLKIQESRYDLYTMSVVPNDPETVKDWNLNLLFGAE
;
A
#
# COMPACT_ATOMS: atom_id res chain seq x y z
N MET A 1 -8.18 13.23 34.58
CA MET A 1 -7.73 11.99 33.91
C MET A 1 -7.48 10.87 34.91
N ASP A 2 -7.27 11.21 36.17
CA ASP A 2 -6.79 10.31 37.22
C ASP A 2 -7.87 9.32 37.72
N LEU A 3 -9.15 9.66 37.53
CA LEU A 3 -10.29 8.82 37.93
C LEU A 3 -10.96 8.12 36.75
N LEU A 4 -10.28 7.99 35.59
CA LEU A 4 -10.87 7.25 34.49
C LEU A 4 -10.99 5.76 34.84
N PRO A 5 -12.15 5.13 34.58
CA PRO A 5 -12.30 3.70 34.74
C PRO A 5 -11.27 2.93 33.90
N TYR A 6 -10.84 1.78 34.42
CA TYR A 6 -9.86 0.91 33.78
C TYR A 6 -10.17 0.65 32.31
N ASP A 7 -11.41 0.26 31.98
CA ASP A 7 -11.82 -0.08 30.61
C ASP A 7 -11.69 1.10 29.65
N LEU A 8 -11.90 2.33 30.14
CA LEU A 8 -11.74 3.52 29.32
C LEU A 8 -10.26 3.85 29.10
N VAL A 9 -9.41 3.63 30.12
CA VAL A 9 -7.95 3.78 29.97
C VAL A 9 -7.42 2.76 28.96
N ASP A 10 -7.79 1.49 29.07
CA ASP A 10 -7.43 0.43 28.12
C ASP A 10 -7.85 0.82 26.68
N HIS A 11 -9.10 1.26 26.51
CA HIS A 11 -9.60 1.70 25.21
C HIS A 11 -8.87 2.92 24.64
N LEU A 12 -8.37 3.84 25.46
CA LEU A 12 -7.58 4.99 25.00
C LEU A 12 -6.16 4.55 24.65
N VAL A 13 -5.54 3.80 25.55
CA VAL A 13 -4.16 3.32 25.45
C VAL A 13 -3.97 2.52 24.17
N GLN A 14 -4.93 1.68 23.76
CA GLN A 14 -4.83 0.87 22.52
C GLN A 14 -4.53 1.68 21.25
N PHE A 15 -4.92 2.96 21.20
CA PHE A 15 -4.71 3.83 20.03
C PHE A 15 -3.41 4.64 20.09
N LEU A 16 -2.72 4.61 21.23
CA LEU A 16 -1.51 5.40 21.42
C LEU A 16 -0.28 4.69 20.83
N PRO A 17 0.60 5.44 20.16
CA PRO A 17 1.92 4.98 19.77
C PRO A 17 2.74 4.46 20.93
N ARG A 18 3.71 3.58 20.65
CA ARG A 18 4.60 3.02 21.67
C ARG A 18 5.32 4.10 22.50
N ASN A 19 5.86 5.14 21.86
CA ASN A 19 6.57 6.22 22.55
C ASN A 19 5.67 6.98 23.53
N ASP A 20 4.38 7.13 23.20
CA ASP A 20 3.41 7.79 24.07
C ASP A 20 3.09 6.89 25.27
N LEU A 21 3.05 5.56 25.07
CA LEU A 21 2.93 4.61 26.18
C LEU A 21 4.12 4.63 27.12
N GLU A 22 5.35 4.62 26.58
CA GLU A 22 6.56 4.73 27.40
C GLU A 22 6.57 6.05 28.20
N THR A 23 6.11 7.13 27.57
CA THR A 23 5.94 8.42 28.25
C THR A 23 4.90 8.34 29.36
N ILE A 24 3.75 7.71 29.11
CA ILE A 24 2.69 7.51 30.13
C ILE A 24 3.22 6.68 31.30
N THR A 25 3.88 5.55 31.04
CA THR A 25 4.48 4.71 32.09
C THR A 25 5.46 5.53 32.93
N ASN A 26 6.35 6.30 32.31
CA ASN A 26 7.31 7.14 33.01
C ASN A 26 6.65 8.25 33.84
N VAL A 27 5.60 8.90 33.32
CA VAL A 27 4.89 9.99 34.01
C VAL A 27 4.03 9.46 35.17
N ALA A 28 3.41 8.29 35.00
CA ALA A 28 2.55 7.66 36.00
C ALA A 28 3.34 6.92 37.09
N CYS A 29 4.60 6.57 36.83
CA CYS A 29 5.46 5.88 37.78
C CYS A 29 5.53 6.63 39.13
N GLY A 30 5.12 5.95 40.20
CA GLY A 30 5.11 6.48 41.57
C GLY A 30 3.95 7.42 41.91
N ARG A 31 2.93 7.55 41.03
CA ARG A 31 1.72 8.36 41.26
C ARG A 31 0.50 7.46 41.45
N PRO A 32 0.04 7.22 42.69
CA PRO A 32 -1.10 6.33 42.95
C PRO A 32 -2.37 6.70 42.19
N GLU A 33 -2.58 7.99 41.95
CA GLU A 33 -3.72 8.53 41.21
C GLU A 33 -3.71 8.13 39.73
N LEU A 34 -2.56 7.72 39.18
CA LEU A 34 -2.41 7.28 37.78
C LEU A 34 -2.12 5.77 37.67
N SER A 35 -2.38 4.99 38.71
CA SER A 35 -2.11 3.55 38.75
C SER A 35 -2.74 2.78 37.58
N ASN A 36 -3.98 3.09 37.19
CA ASN A 36 -4.62 2.48 36.01
C ASN A 36 -3.87 2.79 34.71
N TRP A 37 -3.38 4.03 34.54
CA TRP A 37 -2.62 4.44 33.36
C TRP A 37 -1.27 3.75 33.28
N GLN A 38 -0.56 3.67 34.41
CA GLN A 38 0.71 2.95 34.49
C GLN A 38 0.51 1.47 34.11
N LEU A 39 -0.44 0.80 34.76
CA LEU A 39 -0.72 -0.61 34.54
C LEU A 39 -1.08 -0.91 33.08
N MET A 40 -1.93 -0.08 32.46
CA MET A 40 -2.34 -0.28 31.07
C MET A 40 -1.22 0.02 30.08
N ALA A 41 -0.45 1.08 30.30
CA ALA A 41 0.69 1.37 29.45
C ALA A 41 1.74 0.25 29.52
N GLU A 42 2.08 -0.24 30.72
CA GLU A 42 2.99 -1.36 30.91
C GLU A 42 2.47 -2.64 30.24
N GLN A 43 1.20 -3.00 30.49
CA GLN A 43 0.60 -4.18 29.88
C GLN A 43 0.61 -4.09 28.35
N HIS A 44 0.28 -2.95 27.75
CA HIS A 44 0.36 -2.79 26.31
C HIS A 44 1.81 -2.80 25.79
N LEU A 45 2.77 -2.26 26.54
CA LEU A 45 4.19 -2.31 26.13
C LEU A 45 4.74 -3.74 26.08
N GLU A 46 4.27 -4.61 27.00
CA GLU A 46 4.66 -6.02 27.10
C GLU A 46 3.86 -6.93 26.17
N GLU A 47 2.55 -6.73 26.10
CA GLU A 47 1.63 -7.67 25.44
C GLU A 47 1.31 -7.31 24.00
N ARG A 48 1.68 -6.13 23.50
CA ARG A 48 1.46 -5.78 22.08
C ARG A 48 2.37 -6.60 21.17
N TYR A 49 1.79 -7.06 20.06
CA TYR A 49 2.52 -7.76 19.02
C TYR A 49 2.07 -7.37 17.61
N LEU A 50 2.96 -7.63 16.66
CA LEU A 50 2.76 -7.43 15.23
C LEU A 50 2.37 -8.76 14.58
N LEU A 51 1.46 -8.69 13.61
CA LEU A 51 0.99 -9.84 12.85
C LEU A 51 1.42 -9.75 11.39
N ASP A 52 2.02 -10.85 10.92
CA ASP A 52 2.23 -11.11 9.49
C ASP A 52 1.23 -12.17 9.04
N ILE A 53 0.36 -11.79 8.12
CA ILE A 53 -0.77 -12.60 7.67
C ILE A 53 -0.56 -12.97 6.22
N ARG A 54 -0.58 -14.27 5.91
CA ARG A 54 -0.62 -14.77 4.53
C ARG A 54 -1.91 -15.53 4.32
N ILE A 55 -2.70 -15.05 3.38
CA ILE A 55 -3.99 -15.63 2.99
C ILE A 55 -3.82 -16.20 1.60
N PHE A 56 -4.13 -17.48 1.45
CA PHE A 56 -4.20 -18.15 0.17
C PHE A 56 -5.65 -18.56 -0.04
N VAL A 57 -6.22 -18.09 -1.14
CA VAL A 57 -7.57 -18.46 -1.54
C VAL A 57 -7.45 -19.35 -2.77
N GLN A 58 -7.95 -20.57 -2.65
CA GLN A 58 -7.88 -21.59 -3.70
C GLN A 58 -9.28 -21.94 -4.20
N ASP A 59 -9.40 -22.05 -5.52
CA ASP A 59 -10.57 -22.67 -6.15
C ASP A 59 -10.43 -24.19 -6.17
N GLN A 60 -11.32 -24.89 -5.46
CA GLN A 60 -11.35 -26.35 -5.50
C GLN A 60 -12.05 -26.90 -6.74
N ASN A 61 -12.81 -26.07 -7.45
CA ASN A 61 -13.54 -26.47 -8.65
C ASN A 61 -12.64 -26.54 -9.88
N GLU A 62 -11.43 -25.97 -9.82
CA GLU A 62 -10.51 -26.07 -10.93
C GLU A 62 -10.11 -27.53 -11.17
N PRO A 63 -10.41 -28.09 -12.35
CA PRO A 63 -10.22 -29.49 -12.62
C PRO A 63 -8.72 -29.83 -12.58
N LYS A 64 -8.35 -30.60 -11.55
CA LYS A 64 -6.98 -31.09 -11.29
C LYS A 64 -6.35 -31.90 -12.44
N SER A 65 -7.12 -32.23 -13.47
CA SER A 65 -6.65 -32.89 -14.69
C SER A 65 -7.48 -32.48 -15.90
N THR A 66 -6.84 -32.48 -17.08
CA THR A 66 -7.50 -32.31 -18.39
C THR A 66 -8.65 -33.30 -18.60
N ALA A 67 -8.57 -34.50 -18.02
CA ALA A 67 -9.63 -35.51 -18.08
C ALA A 67 -10.89 -35.12 -17.29
N LYS A 68 -10.76 -34.38 -16.18
CA LYS A 68 -11.91 -33.88 -15.42
C LYS A 68 -12.59 -32.69 -16.12
N ARG A 69 -11.84 -31.95 -16.95
CA ARG A 69 -12.37 -30.89 -17.82
C ARG A 69 -13.39 -31.44 -18.83
N MET A 70 -13.10 -32.59 -19.44
CA MET A 70 -14.00 -33.22 -20.42
C MET A 70 -15.32 -33.70 -19.81
N LYS A 71 -15.31 -34.18 -18.56
CA LYS A 71 -16.53 -34.62 -17.87
C LYS A 71 -17.44 -33.46 -17.43
N LEU A 72 -16.88 -32.27 -17.22
CA LEU A 72 -17.67 -31.08 -16.88
C LEU A 72 -18.58 -30.62 -18.03
N GLU A 73 -18.23 -30.95 -19.27
CA GLU A 73 -19.04 -30.63 -20.45
C GLU A 73 -20.31 -31.50 -20.54
N GLU A 74 -20.39 -32.61 -19.80
CA GLU A 74 -21.55 -33.53 -19.76
C GLU A 74 -22.64 -33.12 -18.77
N GLY A 75 -22.54 -31.95 -18.14
CA GLY A 75 -23.65 -31.35 -17.37
C GLY A 75 -23.83 -31.86 -15.94
N GLU A 76 -22.80 -32.45 -15.31
CA GLU A 76 -22.83 -32.74 -13.87
C GLU A 76 -22.91 -31.44 -13.07
N GLU A 77 -23.92 -31.33 -12.20
CA GLU A 77 -24.13 -30.22 -11.27
C GLU A 77 -23.03 -30.24 -10.21
N ILE A 78 -22.12 -29.28 -10.26
CA ILE A 78 -21.02 -29.15 -9.30
C ILE A 78 -21.59 -28.58 -8.00
N ASP A 79 -21.40 -29.29 -6.89
CA ASP A 79 -21.75 -28.79 -5.56
C ASP A 79 -20.96 -27.50 -5.29
N ASP A 80 -21.69 -26.39 -5.25
CA ASP A 80 -21.21 -25.03 -5.47
C ASP A 80 -20.37 -24.47 -4.30
N LYS A 81 -19.94 -25.27 -3.32
CA LYS A 81 -19.69 -24.77 -1.95
C LYS A 81 -18.27 -24.68 -1.42
N ASN A 82 -17.23 -25.20 -2.06
CA ASN A 82 -15.96 -25.36 -1.35
C ASN A 82 -14.84 -24.43 -1.86
N GLU A 83 -14.95 -23.14 -1.58
CA GLU A 83 -13.78 -22.27 -1.55
C GLU A 83 -12.90 -22.68 -0.35
N GLU A 84 -11.63 -22.98 -0.58
CA GLU A 84 -10.69 -23.27 0.50
C GLU A 84 -9.85 -22.02 0.77
N ILE A 85 -9.97 -21.51 2.00
CA ILE A 85 -9.15 -20.40 2.48
C ILE A 85 -8.13 -20.95 3.46
N GLN A 86 -6.84 -20.74 3.13
CA GLN A 86 -5.72 -21.06 4.01
C GLN A 86 -5.15 -19.77 4.57
N VAL A 87 -5.00 -19.70 5.88
CA VAL A 87 -4.48 -18.52 6.58
C VAL A 87 -3.30 -18.93 7.44
N TYR A 88 -2.19 -18.22 7.28
CA TYR A 88 -1.00 -18.32 8.10
C TYR A 88 -0.84 -16.99 8.83
N VAL A 89 -0.68 -17.05 10.15
CA VAL A 89 -0.47 -15.86 10.97
C VAL A 89 0.75 -16.05 11.85
N GLU A 90 1.78 -15.26 11.59
CA GLU A 90 3.01 -15.21 12.37
C GLU A 90 2.94 -14.03 13.36
N LYS A 91 3.29 -14.31 14.60
CA LYS A 91 3.33 -13.33 15.69
C LYS A 91 4.76 -12.83 15.87
N HIS A 92 4.94 -11.52 15.85
CA HIS A 92 6.22 -10.85 16.09
C HIS A 92 6.13 -9.91 17.29
N ARG A 93 7.23 -9.77 18.02
CA ARG A 93 7.40 -8.63 18.93
C ARG A 93 7.59 -7.35 18.12
N PHE A 94 7.41 -6.20 18.76
CA PHE A 94 7.69 -4.90 18.14
C PHE A 94 9.16 -4.69 17.77
N THR A 95 10.07 -5.44 18.40
CA THR A 95 11.49 -5.53 18.00
C THR A 95 11.70 -6.27 16.67
N GLY A 96 10.65 -6.85 16.09
CA GLY A 96 10.70 -7.67 14.88
C GLY A 96 10.94 -9.16 15.13
N GLU A 97 11.33 -9.54 16.36
CA GLU A 97 11.60 -10.92 16.77
C GLU A 97 10.36 -11.81 16.54
N LEU A 98 10.54 -12.92 15.83
CA LEU A 98 9.48 -13.91 15.61
C LEU A 98 9.22 -14.67 16.93
N VAL A 99 7.98 -14.60 17.42
CA VAL A 99 7.54 -15.33 18.63
C VAL A 99 7.04 -16.72 18.27
N GLY A 100 6.45 -16.87 17.07
CA GLY A 100 5.89 -18.13 16.58
C GLY A 100 4.51 -17.94 15.94
N PRO A 101 3.75 -19.03 15.73
CA PRO A 101 2.39 -18.93 15.21
C PRO A 101 1.48 -18.26 16.23
N TRP A 102 0.53 -17.45 15.74
CA TRP A 102 -0.45 -16.81 16.61
C TRP A 102 -1.59 -17.75 17.00
N ASP A 103 -2.05 -17.65 18.25
CA ASP A 103 -3.11 -18.49 18.83
C ASP A 103 -4.51 -17.86 18.73
N PHE A 104 -4.63 -16.70 18.07
CA PHE A 104 -5.88 -15.95 17.88
C PHE A 104 -6.52 -15.45 19.18
N LYS A 105 -5.72 -15.30 20.24
CA LYS A 105 -6.17 -14.71 21.51
C LYS A 105 -5.66 -13.27 21.63
N LYS A 106 -6.31 -12.49 22.49
CA LYS A 106 -5.92 -11.12 22.84
C LYS A 106 -5.83 -10.18 21.63
N LEU A 107 -6.90 -10.12 20.84
CA LEU A 107 -7.00 -9.30 19.62
C LEU A 107 -6.70 -7.82 19.86
N GLN A 108 -7.04 -7.30 21.04
CA GLN A 108 -6.82 -5.90 21.42
C GLN A 108 -5.35 -5.48 21.48
N TYR A 109 -4.42 -6.44 21.54
CA TYR A 109 -2.97 -6.19 21.55
C TYR A 109 -2.31 -6.49 20.20
N ALA A 110 -3.08 -6.86 19.19
CA ALA A 110 -2.59 -7.21 17.87
C ALA A 110 -2.62 -6.01 16.93
N SER A 111 -1.59 -5.86 16.10
CA SER A 111 -1.61 -4.93 14.97
C SER A 111 -1.05 -5.58 13.71
N LEU A 112 -1.59 -5.21 12.55
CA LEU A 112 -1.18 -5.71 11.25
C LEU A 112 0.13 -5.05 10.82
N ARG A 113 1.14 -5.87 10.51
CA ARG A 113 2.40 -5.40 9.92
C ARG A 113 2.46 -5.75 8.45
N ASP A 114 2.37 -7.02 8.12
CA ASP A 114 2.37 -7.50 6.73
C ASP A 114 1.10 -8.30 6.46
N VAL A 115 0.39 -7.97 5.39
CA VAL A 115 -0.78 -8.72 4.93
C VAL A 115 -0.56 -9.07 3.47
N SER A 116 -0.45 -10.36 3.17
CA SER A 116 -0.36 -10.88 1.81
C SER A 116 -1.60 -11.72 1.50
N ILE A 117 -2.36 -11.31 0.49
CA ILE A 117 -3.54 -12.01 -0.01
C ILE A 117 -3.23 -12.52 -1.41
N SER A 118 -3.19 -13.84 -1.56
CA SER A 118 -2.81 -14.50 -2.80
C SER A 118 -3.91 -15.41 -3.30
N PHE A 119 -4.32 -15.19 -4.56
CA PHE A 119 -5.31 -16.00 -5.26
C PHE A 119 -4.55 -16.89 -6.24
N HIS A 120 -4.42 -18.17 -5.91
CA HIS A 120 -3.65 -19.10 -6.72
C HIS A 120 -4.50 -20.34 -7.08
N PRO A 121 -4.45 -20.76 -8.35
CA PRO A 121 -5.05 -22.03 -8.78
C PRO A 121 -4.28 -23.26 -8.24
N TRP A 122 -3.02 -23.07 -7.88
CA TRP A 122 -2.12 -24.18 -7.58
C TRP A 122 -2.24 -24.69 -6.14
N ASN A 123 -2.35 -26.01 -6.05
CA ASN A 123 -2.56 -26.78 -4.84
C ASN A 123 -1.38 -26.63 -3.85
N VAL A 124 -1.57 -25.84 -2.80
CA VAL A 124 -0.67 -25.86 -1.65
C VAL A 124 -0.91 -27.21 -0.98
N SER A 125 -0.02 -28.17 -1.21
CA SER A 125 -0.18 -29.61 -0.94
C SER A 125 -0.29 -30.01 0.54
N LYS A 126 -0.61 -29.08 1.43
CA LYS A 126 -0.71 -29.31 2.86
C LYS A 126 -2.18 -29.29 3.27
N LYS A 127 -2.57 -30.33 4.02
CA LYS A 127 -3.90 -30.46 4.63
C LYS A 127 -4.08 -29.35 5.66
N HIS A 128 -4.56 -28.20 5.24
CA HIS A 128 -4.88 -27.11 6.15
C HIS A 128 -6.33 -27.19 6.59
N ARG A 129 -6.58 -26.69 7.81
CA ARG A 129 -7.93 -26.59 8.33
C ARG A 129 -8.65 -25.47 7.58
N PRO A 130 -9.85 -25.70 7.04
CA PRO A 130 -10.62 -24.63 6.41
C PRO A 130 -10.88 -23.51 7.43
N TRP A 131 -10.72 -22.28 6.98
CA TRP A 131 -10.91 -21.09 7.79
C TRP A 131 -12.34 -20.56 7.72
N GLU A 132 -12.86 -20.12 8.86
CA GLU A 132 -14.15 -19.43 8.92
C GLU A 132 -14.00 -18.00 8.42
N ARG A 133 -14.79 -17.64 7.41
CA ARG A 133 -14.73 -16.32 6.74
C ARG A 133 -14.87 -15.15 7.73
N GLN A 134 -15.81 -15.24 8.68
CA GLN A 134 -16.04 -14.15 9.65
C GLN A 134 -14.82 -13.92 10.55
N LYS A 135 -14.18 -14.99 11.01
CA LYS A 135 -12.95 -14.90 11.81
C LYS A 135 -11.82 -14.24 11.03
N LEU A 136 -11.68 -14.57 9.74
CA LEU A 136 -10.68 -13.93 8.88
C LEU A 136 -10.92 -12.43 8.72
N LEU A 137 -12.15 -12.02 8.43
CA LEU A 137 -12.49 -10.60 8.30
C LEU A 137 -12.24 -9.84 9.61
N SER A 138 -12.55 -10.44 10.77
CA SER A 138 -12.24 -9.86 12.08
C SER A 138 -10.73 -9.66 12.33
N ILE A 139 -9.87 -10.52 11.78
CA ILE A 139 -8.42 -10.35 11.90
C ILE A 139 -7.94 -9.26 10.93
N LEU A 140 -8.48 -9.22 9.72
CA LEU A 140 -8.13 -8.19 8.73
C LEU A 140 -8.59 -6.78 9.12
N SER A 141 -9.58 -6.65 9.99
CA SER A 141 -10.03 -5.36 10.53
C SER A 141 -9.14 -4.78 11.64
N LEU A 142 -8.12 -5.54 12.09
CA LEU A 142 -7.21 -5.09 13.15
C LEU A 142 -6.47 -3.79 12.76
N PRO A 143 -6.07 -2.97 13.75
CA PRO A 143 -5.25 -1.78 13.52
C PRO A 143 -3.97 -2.10 12.76
N VAL A 144 -3.56 -1.23 11.85
CA VAL A 144 -2.26 -1.35 11.17
C VAL A 144 -1.19 -0.69 12.01
N ALA A 145 -0.07 -1.39 12.18
CA ALA A 145 1.07 -0.87 12.89
C ALA A 145 1.59 0.40 12.22
N THR A 146 1.70 1.47 13.00
CA THR A 146 2.19 2.75 12.49
C THR A 146 3.71 2.79 12.53
N ARG A 147 4.29 3.73 11.79
CA ARG A 147 5.75 3.88 11.69
C ARG A 147 6.42 4.22 13.03
N THR A 148 5.69 4.83 13.96
CA THR A 148 6.22 5.11 15.31
C THR A 148 6.39 3.83 16.12
N ASP A 149 5.64 2.78 15.80
CA ASP A 149 5.60 1.60 16.65
C ASP A 149 6.64 0.56 16.23
N SER A 150 6.98 0.47 14.95
CA SER A 150 7.91 -0.53 14.44
C SER A 150 8.95 0.04 13.49
N SER A 151 10.17 -0.50 13.55
CA SER A 151 11.25 -0.19 12.60
C SER A 151 10.91 -0.63 11.17
N THR A 152 9.90 -1.51 11.02
CA THR A 152 9.52 -2.14 9.76
C THR A 152 8.27 -1.50 9.20
N ARG A 153 8.29 -1.11 7.93
CA ARG A 153 7.13 -0.49 7.27
C ARG A 153 6.02 -1.52 7.09
N SER A 154 4.78 -1.15 7.40
CA SER A 154 3.62 -2.00 7.15
C SER A 154 3.40 -2.18 5.65
N SER A 155 3.02 -3.39 5.25
CA SER A 155 2.82 -3.77 3.85
C SER A 155 1.51 -4.53 3.64
N LEU A 156 0.75 -4.14 2.61
CA LEU A 156 -0.37 -4.88 2.06
C LEU A 156 0.00 -5.34 0.65
N SER A 157 -0.03 -6.64 0.40
CA SER A 157 0.18 -7.24 -0.90
C SER A 157 -1.07 -8.03 -1.29
N VAL A 158 -1.60 -7.79 -2.48
CA VAL A 158 -2.71 -8.53 -3.07
C VAL A 158 -2.25 -9.03 -4.41
N SER A 159 -2.29 -10.33 -4.66
CA SER A 159 -1.79 -10.91 -5.90
C SER A 159 -2.72 -12.01 -6.43
N SER A 160 -3.05 -11.99 -7.72
CA SER A 160 -3.62 -13.14 -8.42
C SER A 160 -2.55 -13.84 -9.28
N GLY A 161 -2.66 -15.16 -9.39
CA GLY A 161 -1.78 -15.96 -10.26
C GLY A 161 -1.97 -15.61 -11.74
N TYR A 162 -0.89 -15.75 -12.52
CA TYR A 162 -0.83 -15.42 -13.97
C TYR A 162 -1.84 -16.14 -14.86
N HIS A 163 -2.42 -17.25 -14.40
CA HIS A 163 -3.37 -18.06 -15.16
C HIS A 163 -4.82 -17.85 -14.75
N TRP A 164 -5.08 -16.92 -13.83
CA TRP A 164 -6.45 -16.60 -13.46
C TRP A 164 -7.09 -15.76 -14.57
N ILE A 165 -7.75 -16.45 -15.49
CA ILE A 165 -8.71 -15.89 -16.43
C ILE A 165 -10.07 -16.13 -15.80
N PRO A 166 -10.67 -15.16 -15.10
CA PRO A 166 -12.02 -15.34 -14.63
C PRO A 166 -12.91 -15.45 -15.86
N ASP A 167 -13.37 -16.66 -16.13
CA ASP A 167 -14.63 -16.80 -16.83
C ASP A 167 -15.71 -16.15 -15.94
N SER A 168 -16.81 -15.70 -16.55
CA SER A 168 -17.89 -14.94 -15.87
C SER A 168 -18.47 -15.61 -14.61
N ARG A 169 -18.13 -16.89 -14.36
CA ARG A 169 -18.55 -17.70 -13.21
C ARG A 169 -17.68 -17.51 -11.96
N ASP A 170 -16.54 -16.84 -12.05
CA ASP A 170 -15.60 -16.65 -10.93
C ASP A 170 -15.87 -15.41 -10.05
N SER A 171 -17.12 -14.92 -10.06
CA SER A 171 -17.53 -13.71 -9.34
C SER A 171 -17.33 -13.81 -7.82
N ARG A 172 -17.44 -15.02 -7.25
CA ARG A 172 -17.41 -15.24 -5.79
C ARG A 172 -16.02 -15.08 -5.19
N PHE A 173 -14.99 -15.63 -5.85
CA PHE A 173 -13.59 -15.41 -5.44
C PHE A 173 -13.22 -13.94 -5.48
N ALA A 174 -13.63 -13.29 -6.56
CA ALA A 174 -13.37 -11.89 -6.76
C ALA A 174 -14.13 -11.02 -5.73
N GLU A 175 -15.35 -11.41 -5.37
CA GLU A 175 -16.13 -10.80 -4.28
C GLU A 175 -15.48 -11.02 -2.92
N LEU A 176 -15.00 -12.23 -2.63
CA LEU A 176 -14.29 -12.54 -1.38
C LEU A 176 -12.99 -11.74 -1.28
N ALA A 177 -12.20 -11.69 -2.35
CA ALA A 177 -10.99 -10.89 -2.45
C ALA A 177 -11.28 -9.44 -2.09
N LEU A 178 -12.30 -8.89 -2.73
CA LEU A 178 -12.72 -7.53 -2.49
C LEU A 178 -13.19 -7.33 -1.04
N LYS A 179 -13.98 -8.24 -0.47
CA LYS A 179 -14.42 -8.16 0.94
C LYS A 179 -13.23 -8.15 1.89
N MET A 180 -12.23 -9.00 1.65
CA MET A 180 -11.00 -9.00 2.45
C MET A 180 -10.30 -7.65 2.36
N ILE A 181 -10.08 -7.17 1.14
CA ILE A 181 -9.39 -5.91 0.85
C ILE A 181 -10.14 -4.70 1.43
N GLN A 182 -11.47 -4.68 1.36
CA GLN A 182 -12.32 -3.60 1.88
C GLN A 182 -12.33 -3.51 3.41
N VAL A 183 -12.15 -4.64 4.10
CA VAL A 183 -12.10 -4.69 5.57
C VAL A 183 -10.72 -4.30 6.11
N VAL A 184 -9.67 -4.46 5.31
CA VAL A 184 -8.31 -4.04 5.66
C VAL A 184 -8.25 -2.51 5.79
N GLN A 185 -7.71 -2.03 6.91
CA GLN A 185 -7.57 -0.58 7.14
C GLN A 185 -6.62 0.05 6.10
N LYS A 186 -6.92 1.28 5.68
CA LYS A 186 -6.26 1.96 4.56
C LYS A 186 -5.01 2.76 4.95
N THR A 187 -4.23 2.21 5.88
CA THR A 187 -3.13 2.92 6.56
C THR A 187 -1.77 2.24 6.39
N PHE A 188 -1.67 1.26 5.48
CA PHE A 188 -0.41 0.61 5.14
C PHE A 188 0.56 1.57 4.45
N ALA A 189 1.83 1.51 4.85
CA ALA A 189 2.88 2.32 4.24
C ALA A 189 3.26 1.81 2.83
N LYS A 190 3.17 0.50 2.60
CA LYS A 190 3.41 -0.14 1.31
C LYS A 190 2.17 -0.90 0.85
N VAL A 191 1.78 -0.70 -0.40
CA VAL A 191 0.64 -1.37 -1.03
C VAL A 191 1.10 -1.93 -2.37
N ASP A 192 0.91 -3.21 -2.63
CA ASP A 192 1.24 -3.88 -3.89
C ASP A 192 0.03 -4.69 -4.36
N ILE A 193 -0.64 -4.27 -5.43
CA ILE A 193 -1.83 -4.92 -5.98
C ILE A 193 -1.51 -5.46 -7.37
N ARG A 194 -1.45 -6.77 -7.53
CA ARG A 194 -1.16 -7.46 -8.79
C ARG A 194 -2.32 -8.35 -9.18
N MET A 195 -3.23 -7.84 -10.01
CA MET A 195 -4.43 -8.57 -10.43
C MET A 195 -4.50 -8.72 -11.95
N THR A 196 -4.81 -9.92 -12.42
CA THR A 196 -4.75 -10.29 -13.85
C THR A 196 -6.09 -10.22 -14.56
N SER A 197 -7.19 -9.93 -13.87
CA SER A 197 -8.54 -10.10 -14.41
C SER A 197 -9.14 -8.88 -15.10
N ASN A 198 -9.95 -9.17 -16.14
CA ASN A 198 -10.73 -8.20 -16.90
C ASN A 198 -12.15 -7.97 -16.35
N GLY A 199 -12.59 -8.69 -15.30
CA GLY A 199 -14.01 -8.74 -14.90
C GLY A 199 -14.38 -8.14 -13.53
N THR A 200 -13.42 -7.93 -12.63
CA THR A 200 -13.68 -7.45 -11.26
C THR A 200 -13.37 -5.96 -11.08
N ASN A 201 -13.33 -5.23 -12.19
CA ASN A 201 -12.46 -4.07 -12.34
C ASN A 201 -12.92 -2.90 -11.46
N LEU A 202 -14.19 -2.49 -11.55
CA LEU A 202 -14.64 -1.23 -10.96
C LEU A 202 -14.44 -1.11 -9.44
N ARG A 203 -14.58 -2.21 -8.70
CA ARG A 203 -14.51 -2.15 -7.23
C ARG A 203 -13.07 -2.11 -6.70
N ILE A 204 -12.12 -2.69 -7.42
CA ILE A 204 -10.69 -2.59 -7.09
C ILE A 204 -10.19 -1.18 -7.42
N GLU A 205 -10.67 -0.58 -8.51
CA GLU A 205 -10.37 0.82 -8.84
C GLU A 205 -10.80 1.77 -7.72
N ASP A 206 -12.02 1.58 -7.18
CA ASP A 206 -12.51 2.37 -6.05
C ASP A 206 -11.63 2.17 -4.80
N PHE A 207 -11.16 0.95 -4.55
CA PHE A 207 -10.24 0.69 -3.45
C PHE A 207 -8.87 1.39 -3.62
N ILE A 208 -8.29 1.33 -4.82
CA ILE A 208 -7.03 2.01 -5.14
C ILE A 208 -7.21 3.52 -4.99
N GLN A 209 -8.32 4.04 -5.52
CA GLN A 209 -8.69 5.45 -5.40
C GLN A 209 -8.76 5.87 -3.94
N ASP A 210 -9.47 5.10 -3.11
CA ASP A 210 -9.59 5.39 -1.68
C ASP A 210 -8.23 5.41 -0.98
N TYR A 211 -7.31 4.51 -1.35
CA TYR A 211 -5.95 4.52 -0.80
C TYR A 211 -5.13 5.73 -1.26
N VAL A 212 -5.33 6.18 -2.48
CA VAL A 212 -4.70 7.40 -2.99
C VAL A 212 -5.25 8.62 -2.24
N ASP A 213 -6.57 8.72 -2.09
CA ASP A 213 -7.23 9.89 -1.50
C ASP A 213 -7.07 9.94 0.03
N GLN A 214 -7.24 8.81 0.72
CA GLN A 214 -7.29 8.73 2.18
C GLN A 214 -5.97 8.30 2.81
N GLY A 215 -5.11 7.63 2.04
CA GLY A 215 -3.89 6.99 2.54
C GLY A 215 -2.79 8.00 2.86
N THR A 216 -2.98 8.78 3.91
CA THR A 216 -1.98 9.76 4.42
C THR A 216 -0.65 9.10 4.77
N PHE A 217 -0.63 7.79 5.01
CA PHE A 217 0.55 7.01 5.38
C PHE A 217 1.14 6.21 4.22
N VAL A 218 0.49 6.16 3.04
CA VAL A 218 0.99 5.36 1.92
C VAL A 218 2.24 6.05 1.34
N GLU A 219 3.35 5.33 1.41
CA GLU A 219 4.66 5.77 0.92
C GLU A 219 5.04 5.06 -0.38
N HIS A 220 4.58 3.84 -0.57
CA HIS A 220 4.81 3.05 -1.77
C HIS A 220 3.53 2.36 -2.21
N MET A 221 3.15 2.55 -3.45
CA MET A 221 2.03 1.89 -4.09
C MET A 221 2.52 1.28 -5.40
N ARG A 222 2.23 0.00 -5.61
CA ARG A 222 2.43 -0.67 -6.88
C ARG A 222 1.11 -1.25 -7.32
N PHE A 223 0.75 -1.07 -8.58
CA PHE A 223 -0.35 -1.80 -9.19
C PHE A 223 0.08 -2.44 -10.49
N SER A 224 -0.35 -3.68 -10.69
CA SER A 224 -0.17 -4.45 -11.91
C SER A 224 -1.50 -5.10 -12.25
N CYS A 225 -2.26 -4.42 -13.10
CA CYS A 225 -3.68 -4.64 -13.28
C CYS A 225 -3.95 -4.84 -14.79
N GLY A 226 -4.26 -6.07 -15.20
CA GLY A 226 -4.58 -6.41 -16.59
C GLY A 226 -6.00 -5.98 -16.97
N GLY A 227 -6.19 -5.34 -18.13
CA GLY A 227 -7.53 -5.11 -18.72
C GLY A 227 -8.52 -4.17 -18.02
N PHE A 228 -8.07 -3.33 -17.09
CA PHE A 228 -8.91 -2.32 -16.43
C PHE A 228 -9.35 -1.22 -17.41
N GLU A 229 -10.38 -0.44 -17.05
CA GLU A 229 -10.55 0.91 -17.62
C GLU A 229 -9.46 1.80 -16.99
N LYS A 230 -8.22 1.55 -17.43
CA LYS A 230 -6.97 2.14 -16.91
C LYS A 230 -7.06 3.64 -16.73
N GLN A 231 -7.89 4.28 -17.57
CA GLN A 231 -8.16 5.69 -17.56
C GLN A 231 -8.79 6.19 -16.26
N ARG A 232 -9.68 5.44 -15.59
CA ARG A 232 -10.33 5.92 -14.35
C ARG A 232 -9.37 5.99 -13.18
N ILE A 233 -8.63 4.91 -12.87
CA ILE A 233 -7.58 4.92 -11.83
C ILE A 233 -6.56 6.01 -12.16
N PHE A 234 -6.14 6.09 -13.43
CA PHE A 234 -5.15 7.06 -13.85
C PHE A 234 -5.64 8.50 -13.60
N GLN A 235 -6.85 8.84 -14.06
CA GLN A 235 -7.39 10.20 -13.97
C GLN A 235 -7.79 10.61 -12.56
N LYS A 236 -8.47 9.74 -11.81
CA LYS A 236 -8.95 10.09 -10.47
C LYS A 236 -7.86 9.92 -9.42
N GLY A 237 -7.00 8.92 -9.57
CA GLY A 237 -5.99 8.57 -8.58
C GLY A 237 -4.65 9.20 -8.90
N ILE A 238 -4.04 8.84 -10.03
CA ILE A 238 -2.66 9.27 -10.30
C ILE A 238 -2.59 10.76 -10.63
N VAL A 239 -3.45 11.25 -11.51
CA VAL A 239 -3.40 12.64 -11.97
C VAL A 239 -3.73 13.62 -10.83
N SER A 240 -4.62 13.25 -9.91
CA SER A 240 -4.94 14.08 -8.73
C SER A 240 -3.75 14.24 -7.77
N LEU A 241 -2.85 13.25 -7.70
CA LEU A 241 -1.61 13.36 -6.91
C LEU A 241 -0.69 14.51 -7.35
N PHE A 242 -0.82 14.96 -8.60
CA PHE A 242 -0.04 16.09 -9.12
C PHE A 242 -0.72 17.44 -8.89
N LYS A 243 -1.96 17.44 -8.40
CA LYS A 243 -2.73 18.63 -8.04
C LYS A 243 -2.70 18.92 -6.54
N GLU A 244 -2.74 17.88 -5.71
CA GLU A 244 -2.95 18.00 -4.27
C GLU A 244 -1.68 17.92 -3.43
N ARG A 245 -1.70 18.61 -2.27
CA ARG A 245 -0.59 18.58 -1.30
C ARG A 245 -0.70 17.35 -0.40
N ARG A 246 0.30 16.47 -0.44
CA ARG A 246 0.44 15.36 0.53
C ARG A 246 1.43 15.68 1.64
N ARG A 247 1.20 15.14 2.84
CA ARG A 247 2.13 15.23 3.97
C ARG A 247 3.33 14.27 3.83
N THR A 248 3.12 13.14 3.16
CA THR A 248 4.10 12.06 2.99
C THR A 248 4.44 11.86 1.51
N PRO A 249 5.71 11.56 1.18
CA PRO A 249 6.10 11.11 -0.16
C PRO A 249 5.36 9.82 -0.53
N LEU A 250 4.87 9.73 -1.76
CA LEU A 250 4.28 8.53 -2.36
C LEU A 250 5.08 8.12 -3.60
N THR A 251 5.49 6.87 -3.70
CA THR A 251 6.01 6.27 -4.94
C THR A 251 4.94 5.39 -5.54
N VAL A 252 4.54 5.64 -6.78
CA VAL A 252 3.54 4.88 -7.51
C VAL A 252 4.23 4.11 -8.65
N GLN A 253 4.15 2.79 -8.65
CA GLN A 253 4.61 1.94 -9.75
C GLN A 253 3.42 1.48 -10.56
N ILE A 254 3.43 1.78 -11.86
CA ILE A 254 2.28 1.55 -12.74
C ILE A 254 2.69 0.74 -13.96
N PRO A 255 1.77 -0.04 -14.56
CA PRO A 255 2.08 -0.81 -15.75
C PRO A 255 2.31 0.10 -16.96
N ASP A 256 3.13 -0.39 -17.88
CA ASP A 256 3.67 0.30 -19.05
C ASP A 256 2.57 0.89 -19.93
N ASN A 257 1.48 0.15 -20.04
CA ASN A 257 0.35 0.48 -20.90
C ASN A 257 -0.59 1.53 -20.30
N PHE A 258 -0.29 2.07 -19.10
CA PHE A 258 -1.03 3.20 -18.52
C PHE A 258 -0.52 4.56 -19.00
N LEU A 259 0.69 4.67 -19.54
CA LEU A 259 1.29 5.96 -19.87
C LEU A 259 1.25 6.23 -21.37
N THR A 260 0.03 6.42 -21.86
CA THR A 260 -0.17 6.98 -23.19
C THR A 260 0.29 8.44 -23.20
N HIS A 261 0.63 8.96 -24.39
CA HIS A 261 0.93 10.38 -24.56
C HIS A 261 -0.16 11.29 -23.97
N HIS A 262 -1.43 10.92 -24.17
CA HIS A 262 -2.59 11.62 -23.60
C HIS A 262 -2.54 11.69 -22.06
N ASN A 263 -2.18 10.59 -21.42
CA ASN A 263 -2.08 10.49 -19.97
C ASN A 263 -0.91 11.34 -19.41
N ILE A 264 0.22 11.38 -20.11
CA ILE A 264 1.34 12.28 -19.76
C ILE A 264 0.93 13.74 -19.90
N GLN A 265 0.22 14.10 -20.98
CA GLN A 265 -0.32 15.45 -21.16
C GLN A 265 -1.27 15.85 -20.03
N GLN A 266 -2.14 14.94 -19.59
CA GLN A 266 -3.02 15.20 -18.45
C GLN A 266 -2.26 15.45 -17.15
N ILE A 267 -1.22 14.65 -16.86
CA ILE A 267 -0.36 14.91 -15.69
C ILE A 267 0.29 16.29 -15.81
N LEU A 268 0.85 16.62 -16.98
CA LEU A 268 1.49 17.91 -17.22
C LEU A 268 0.52 19.08 -17.04
N GLU A 269 -0.70 18.98 -17.56
CA GLU A 269 -1.74 20.00 -17.42
C GLU A 269 -2.15 20.17 -15.96
N HIS A 270 -2.40 19.07 -15.23
CA HIS A 270 -2.79 19.14 -13.82
C HIS A 270 -1.67 19.71 -12.96
N TRP A 271 -0.43 19.28 -13.21
CA TRP A 271 0.73 19.81 -12.54
C TRP A 271 0.92 21.31 -12.82
N LYS A 272 0.84 21.76 -14.07
CA LYS A 272 0.91 23.20 -14.44
C LYS A 272 -0.17 24.06 -13.78
N ASN A 273 -1.33 23.46 -13.53
CA ASN A 273 -2.47 24.10 -12.88
C ASN A 273 -2.43 23.98 -11.34
N SER A 274 -1.47 23.25 -10.78
CA SER A 274 -1.23 23.19 -9.34
C SER A 274 -0.55 24.48 -8.85
N ASP A 275 -0.33 24.57 -7.54
CA ASP A 275 0.48 25.64 -6.96
C ASP A 275 1.99 25.48 -7.25
N GLY A 276 2.39 24.37 -7.87
CA GLY A 276 3.76 24.05 -8.21
C GLY A 276 4.69 23.90 -7.02
N PHE A 277 4.16 23.88 -5.80
CA PHE A 277 4.96 23.93 -4.59
C PHE A 277 5.77 22.64 -4.40
N VAL A 278 7.09 22.77 -4.28
CA VAL A 278 8.00 21.66 -4.01
C VAL A 278 8.50 21.73 -2.58
N ALA A 279 7.99 20.85 -1.73
CA ALA A 279 8.74 20.47 -0.54
C ALA A 279 9.81 19.44 -0.96
N SER A 280 11.06 19.70 -0.56
CA SER A 280 12.34 19.25 -1.13
C SER A 280 12.64 17.74 -1.15
N HIS A 281 13.67 17.42 -1.96
CA HIS A 281 14.56 16.25 -2.17
C HIS A 281 14.11 14.79 -1.94
N LYS A 282 14.36 13.92 -2.95
CA LYS A 282 13.85 12.55 -2.97
C LYS A 282 14.63 11.59 -3.91
N ASP A 283 14.98 10.40 -3.43
CA ASP A 283 15.73 9.39 -4.19
C ASP A 283 14.93 8.07 -4.43
N VAL A 284 15.42 7.20 -5.32
CA VAL A 284 15.35 5.71 -5.39
C VAL A 284 15.25 5.21 -6.85
N SER A 285 16.34 4.59 -7.31
CA SER A 285 16.41 3.53 -8.32
C SER A 285 16.49 2.15 -7.64
N GLN A 286 16.22 1.05 -8.35
CA GLN A 286 16.14 -0.29 -7.77
C GLN A 286 17.39 -0.76 -7.00
N TRP A 287 17.11 -1.38 -5.86
CA TRP A 287 18.03 -2.00 -4.89
C TRP A 287 18.60 -3.34 -5.36
N LYS A 288 19.93 -3.49 -5.19
CA LYS A 288 20.57 -4.55 -4.40
C LYS A 288 21.92 -3.99 -3.90
N ASP A 289 22.12 -4.13 -2.58
CA ASP A 289 23.30 -3.81 -1.74
C ASP A 289 23.64 -2.34 -1.43
N GLY A 290 23.46 -1.96 -0.15
CA GLY A 290 24.43 -1.16 0.63
C GLY A 290 24.33 0.37 0.66
N SER A 291 23.97 0.88 1.86
CA SER A 291 24.34 2.15 2.51
C SER A 291 24.21 3.49 1.76
N GLY A 292 23.28 4.32 2.24
CA GLY A 292 23.28 5.76 2.01
C GLY A 292 22.35 6.45 3.00
N ASP A 293 22.86 6.78 4.18
CA ASP A 293 22.20 7.65 5.17
C ASP A 293 21.97 9.03 4.60
N PHE A 294 20.77 9.60 4.74
CA PHE A 294 20.55 11.05 4.93
C PHE A 294 19.18 11.32 5.60
N VAL A 295 19.21 12.09 6.68
CA VAL A 295 18.07 12.71 7.42
C VAL A 295 18.35 14.23 7.36
N VAL A 296 17.44 15.19 7.14
CA VAL A 296 16.28 15.63 7.95
C VAL A 296 15.42 16.62 7.12
N GLY A 297 14.09 16.57 7.27
CA GLY A 297 13.16 17.69 7.02
C GLY A 297 11.99 17.40 6.06
N GLN A 298 10.76 17.27 6.59
CA GLN A 298 9.46 16.94 5.94
C GLN A 298 9.41 17.05 4.38
N LEU A 299 9.42 15.88 3.70
CA LEU A 299 9.69 15.69 2.25
C LEU A 299 8.43 15.25 1.48
N ARG A 300 8.33 15.48 0.14
CA ARG A 300 7.10 15.15 -0.65
C ARG A 300 7.32 14.63 -2.10
N LYS A 301 7.68 13.34 -2.36
CA LYS A 301 7.80 12.71 -3.73
C LYS A 301 6.48 12.19 -4.27
N ALA A 302 6.23 12.35 -5.56
CA ALA A 302 5.47 11.42 -6.39
C ALA A 302 6.48 10.84 -7.41
N THR A 303 6.77 9.54 -7.38
CA THR A 303 7.52 8.88 -8.47
C THR A 303 6.55 8.02 -9.22
N VAL A 304 6.44 8.18 -10.53
CA VAL A 304 5.76 7.19 -11.37
C VAL A 304 6.84 6.33 -12.03
N GLY A 305 6.89 5.04 -11.72
CA GLY A 305 7.72 4.08 -12.45
C GLY A 305 7.06 3.76 -13.80
N LEU A 306 7.72 4.05 -14.91
CA LEU A 306 7.25 3.79 -16.28
C LEU A 306 8.05 2.63 -16.87
N SER A 307 7.66 2.17 -18.06
CA SER A 307 8.37 1.15 -18.82
C SER A 307 8.24 1.45 -20.32
N PHE A 308 8.97 0.69 -21.13
CA PHE A 308 9.47 0.81 -22.52
C PHE A 308 8.75 1.66 -23.59
N ASN A 309 7.58 2.28 -23.38
CA ASN A 309 6.85 3.04 -24.42
C ASN A 309 6.97 4.58 -24.32
N VAL A 310 7.83 5.12 -23.46
CA VAL A 310 7.92 6.58 -23.22
C VAL A 310 8.93 7.29 -24.13
N TRP A 311 9.64 6.56 -24.99
CA TRP A 311 10.71 7.10 -25.85
C TRP A 311 10.30 8.30 -26.69
N GLN A 312 9.03 8.39 -27.12
CA GLN A 312 8.56 9.53 -27.93
C GLN A 312 8.53 10.86 -27.16
N CYS A 313 8.52 10.83 -25.83
CA CYS A 313 8.42 12.02 -24.98
C CYS A 313 9.78 12.47 -24.43
N ILE A 314 10.86 11.75 -24.77
CA ILE A 314 12.17 11.87 -24.14
C ILE A 314 13.21 12.08 -25.26
N ASN A 315 14.15 12.99 -25.02
CA ASN A 315 15.22 13.26 -25.99
C ASN A 315 16.25 12.12 -26.03
N ASP A 316 17.22 12.22 -26.93
CA ASP A 316 18.33 11.26 -27.07
C ASP A 316 19.15 11.05 -25.79
N ASN A 317 19.00 11.91 -24.77
CA ASN A 317 19.67 11.79 -23.48
C ASN A 317 18.82 11.07 -22.42
N HIS A 318 17.72 10.43 -22.81
CA HIS A 318 16.85 9.65 -21.91
C HIS A 318 16.26 10.47 -20.74
N GLN A 319 16.19 11.79 -20.89
CA GLN A 319 15.62 12.70 -19.89
C GLN A 319 14.77 13.82 -20.52
N ALA A 320 13.64 14.15 -19.92
CA ALA A 320 12.83 15.32 -20.25
C ALA A 320 12.54 16.15 -19.00
N PHE A 321 12.55 17.48 -19.16
CA PHE A 321 12.28 18.44 -18.11
C PHE A 321 11.19 19.40 -18.55
N TYR A 322 10.22 19.65 -17.68
CA TYR A 322 9.19 20.67 -17.87
C TYR A 322 9.25 21.61 -16.68
N VAL A 323 9.36 22.93 -16.89
CA VAL A 323 9.43 23.92 -15.81
C VAL A 323 8.02 24.37 -15.43
N HIS A 324 7.78 24.55 -14.13
CA HIS A 324 6.48 24.99 -13.64
C HIS A 324 6.33 26.49 -13.91
N PRO A 325 5.20 26.96 -14.47
CA PRO A 325 5.04 28.37 -14.82
C PRO A 325 4.99 29.32 -13.63
N ARG A 326 4.70 28.80 -12.42
CA ARG A 326 4.42 29.62 -11.22
C ARG A 326 5.22 29.24 -9.98
N ALA A 327 6.17 28.30 -10.09
CA ALA A 327 6.89 27.81 -8.93
C ALA A 327 8.32 27.43 -9.26
N ASN A 328 9.18 27.41 -8.25
CA ASN A 328 10.57 26.97 -8.36
C ASN A 328 10.66 25.43 -8.46
N SER A 329 10.03 24.85 -9.47
CA SER A 329 9.96 23.42 -9.67
C SER A 329 9.94 23.01 -11.13
N ARG A 330 10.39 21.79 -11.38
CA ARG A 330 10.32 21.12 -12.67
C ARG A 330 9.84 19.69 -12.52
N LEU A 331 9.07 19.24 -13.49
CA LEU A 331 8.77 17.83 -13.68
C LEU A 331 9.92 17.20 -14.47
N LYS A 332 10.66 16.30 -13.80
CA LYS A 332 11.72 15.49 -14.40
C LYS A 332 11.17 14.13 -14.77
N ILE A 333 11.25 13.78 -16.05
CA ILE A 333 11.07 12.41 -16.56
C ILE A 333 12.47 11.90 -16.91
N GLN A 334 12.90 10.80 -16.32
CA GLN A 334 14.22 10.24 -16.61
C GLN A 334 14.14 8.73 -16.69
N GLU A 335 14.93 8.13 -17.57
CA GLU A 335 15.16 6.69 -17.50
C GLU A 335 15.93 6.33 -16.21
N SER A 336 15.54 5.21 -15.64
CA SER A 336 16.14 4.51 -14.51
C SER A 336 16.62 3.14 -15.03
N ARG A 337 17.37 2.42 -14.21
CA ARG A 337 17.85 1.07 -14.54
C ARG A 337 16.70 0.16 -14.99
N TYR A 338 16.97 -0.67 -15.99
CA TYR A 338 16.08 -1.70 -16.56
C TYR A 338 14.89 -1.17 -17.36
N ASP A 339 15.11 -0.19 -18.23
CA ASP A 339 14.08 0.41 -19.09
C ASP A 339 12.88 0.99 -18.32
N LEU A 340 13.07 1.23 -17.02
CA LEU A 340 12.07 1.85 -16.18
C LEU A 340 12.24 3.35 -16.24
N TYR A 341 11.19 4.14 -16.43
CA TYR A 341 11.32 5.59 -16.31
C TYR A 341 10.78 6.07 -14.98
N THR A 342 11.17 7.26 -14.55
CA THR A 342 10.69 7.88 -13.33
C THR A 342 10.22 9.29 -13.64
N MET A 343 8.97 9.58 -13.29
CA MET A 343 8.44 10.94 -13.31
C MET A 343 8.46 11.50 -11.89
N SER A 344 9.10 12.66 -11.70
CA SER A 344 9.24 13.29 -10.38
C SER A 344 9.20 14.80 -10.45
N VAL A 345 8.51 15.44 -9.51
CA VAL A 345 8.58 16.89 -9.33
C VAL A 345 9.79 17.21 -8.45
N VAL A 346 10.75 17.98 -8.95
CA VAL A 346 11.98 18.37 -8.26
C VAL A 346 12.15 19.89 -8.30
N PRO A 347 12.93 20.52 -7.39
CA PRO A 347 13.26 21.94 -7.52
C PRO A 347 13.97 22.22 -8.85
N ASN A 348 13.91 23.47 -9.34
CA ASN A 348 14.79 23.85 -10.43
C ASN A 348 16.23 23.82 -9.94
N ASP A 349 17.12 23.32 -10.79
CA ASP A 349 18.55 23.37 -10.54
C ASP A 349 19.03 24.78 -10.90
N PRO A 350 19.55 25.57 -9.94
CA PRO A 350 19.94 26.95 -10.17
C PRO A 350 20.98 27.09 -11.28
N GLU A 351 21.83 26.08 -11.50
CA GLU A 351 22.85 26.10 -12.56
C GLU A 351 22.24 25.96 -13.97
N THR A 352 21.04 25.42 -14.07
CA THR A 352 20.34 25.22 -15.35
C THR A 352 19.48 26.41 -15.79
N VAL A 353 19.30 27.40 -14.92
CA VAL A 353 18.48 28.59 -15.19
C VAL A 353 19.34 29.63 -15.92
N LYS A 354 19.22 29.72 -17.24
CA LYS A 354 20.00 30.65 -18.08
C LYS A 354 19.65 32.12 -17.81
N ASP A 355 18.40 32.40 -17.47
CA ASP A 355 17.91 33.72 -17.13
C ASP A 355 17.67 33.76 -15.62
N TRP A 356 18.51 34.49 -14.87
CA TRP A 356 18.40 34.71 -13.42
C TRP A 356 17.15 35.52 -13.05
N ASN A 357 15.97 35.10 -13.49
CA ASN A 357 14.70 35.63 -13.05
C ASN A 357 14.48 35.14 -11.61
N LEU A 358 15.01 35.92 -10.66
CA LEU A 358 15.00 35.62 -9.23
C LEU A 358 13.58 35.32 -8.72
N ASN A 359 12.54 35.88 -9.35
CA ASN A 359 11.15 35.59 -9.00
C ASN A 359 10.75 34.12 -9.25
N LEU A 360 11.40 33.43 -10.19
CA LEU A 360 11.19 31.99 -10.42
C LEU A 360 11.95 31.12 -9.42
N LEU A 361 13.05 31.62 -8.84
CA LEU A 361 13.86 30.90 -7.86
C LEU A 361 13.33 31.07 -6.43
N PHE A 362 12.84 32.26 -6.11
CA PHE A 362 12.43 32.63 -4.74
C PHE A 362 10.92 32.79 -4.57
N GLY A 363 10.14 32.71 -5.66
CA GLY A 363 8.72 33.03 -5.66
C GLY A 363 8.48 34.53 -5.85
N ALA A 364 7.31 34.91 -6.35
CA ALA A 364 6.86 36.30 -6.28
C ALA A 364 6.39 36.59 -4.84
N GLU A 365 6.87 37.68 -4.24
CA GLU A 365 6.42 38.17 -2.93
C GLU A 365 4.90 38.42 -2.88
#